data_AF-V3ZKQ4-F1
#
_entry.id   AF-V3ZKQ4-F1
#
_cell.length_a   1.000
_cell.length_b   1.000
_cell.length_c   1.000
_cell.angle_alpha   90.00
_cell.angle_beta   90.00
_cell.angle_gamma   90.00
#
_symmetry.space_group_name_H-M   'P 1'
#
loop_
_entity.id
_entity.type
_entity.pdbx_description
1 polymer ?
#
loop_
_entity_poly.entity_id
_entity_poly.type
_entity_poly.pdbx_seq_one_letter_code
_entity_poly.pdbx_strand_id
1 'polypeptide(L)'
;FASCETIKECNSSYTTDGEYIHYPGILNSSSVRLYCHNMNTNSPKTFLTLNATNVFDYPTGKCSTHYGCQVFYYKNDYQGKTTFTKVGIDTDKMSIIEDDYSFTVQHFGAQRPYGWVHCCSIYNTKTCLRGRSTIDVTNTGLKISNSTKWTGFGWLPHFRVNRTDFVIQLRGDGGCGGAKPTDGLLQFVKNPQYTIPTGTIDPQCNLLGL
;
A
#
# COMPACT_ATOMS: atom_id res chain seq x y z
N PHE A 1 -11.39 -14.85 -12.45
CA PHE A 1 -11.16 -14.93 -10.98
C PHE A 1 -10.53 -13.64 -10.53
N ALA A 2 -11.28 -12.77 -9.87
CA ALA A 2 -10.78 -11.45 -9.48
C ALA A 2 -9.93 -11.54 -8.20
N SER A 3 -10.30 -12.41 -7.25
CA SER A 3 -9.69 -12.53 -5.93
C SER A 3 -9.35 -13.99 -5.57
N CYS A 4 -8.57 -14.18 -4.51
CA CYS A 4 -8.26 -15.51 -3.97
C CYS A 4 -9.50 -16.26 -3.49
N GLU A 5 -10.49 -15.52 -2.99
CA GLU A 5 -11.80 -16.07 -2.63
C GLU A 5 -12.50 -16.66 -3.87
N THR A 6 -12.58 -15.91 -4.98
CA THR A 6 -13.19 -16.45 -6.21
C THR A 6 -12.41 -17.63 -6.82
N ILE A 7 -11.09 -17.71 -6.60
CA ILE A 7 -10.27 -18.89 -6.99
C ILE A 7 -10.67 -20.10 -6.13
N LYS A 8 -10.81 -19.90 -4.82
CA LYS A 8 -11.19 -20.94 -3.86
C LYS A 8 -12.61 -21.43 -4.08
N GLU A 9 -13.55 -20.53 -4.37
CA GLU A 9 -14.94 -20.84 -4.71
C GLU A 9 -15.04 -21.66 -6.00
N CYS A 10 -14.25 -21.30 -7.01
CA CYS A 10 -14.19 -22.06 -8.24
C CYS A 10 -13.72 -23.51 -7.99
N ASN A 11 -12.66 -23.68 -7.20
CA ASN A 11 -12.09 -25.00 -6.96
C ASN A 11 -11.44 -25.03 -5.57
N SER A 12 -12.13 -25.71 -4.64
CA SER A 12 -11.71 -25.81 -3.24
C SER A 12 -10.40 -26.56 -3.03
N SER A 13 -9.89 -27.28 -4.04
CA SER A 13 -8.57 -27.93 -3.99
C SER A 13 -7.40 -26.95 -3.97
N TYR A 14 -7.59 -25.70 -4.40
CA TYR A 14 -6.61 -24.64 -4.22
C TYR A 14 -6.48 -24.31 -2.72
N THR A 15 -5.49 -24.92 -2.08
CA THR A 15 -5.26 -24.84 -0.62
C THR A 15 -3.91 -24.23 -0.25
N THR A 16 -3.06 -23.97 -1.24
CA THR A 16 -1.69 -23.53 -1.05
C THR A 16 -1.60 -22.01 -1.16
N ASP A 17 -0.94 -21.36 -0.21
CA ASP A 17 -0.60 -19.95 -0.33
C ASP A 17 0.47 -19.76 -1.41
N GLY A 18 0.36 -18.69 -2.19
CA GLY A 18 1.28 -18.50 -3.31
C GLY A 18 0.87 -17.41 -4.28
N GLU A 19 1.60 -17.34 -5.39
CA GLU A 19 1.37 -16.36 -6.46
C GLU A 19 0.45 -16.98 -7.50
N TYR A 20 -0.70 -16.35 -7.71
CA TYR A 20 -1.74 -16.78 -8.62
C TYR A 20 -1.94 -15.75 -9.73
N ILE A 21 -2.44 -16.20 -10.88
CA ILE A 21 -2.94 -15.33 -11.94
C ILE A 21 -4.40 -14.98 -11.63
N HIS A 22 -4.67 -13.67 -11.58
CA HIS A 22 -6.00 -13.11 -11.39
C HIS A 22 -6.43 -12.39 -12.66
N TYR A 23 -7.75 -12.30 -12.83
CA TYR A 23 -8.42 -11.63 -13.95
C TYR A 23 -9.50 -10.67 -13.40
N PRO A 24 -9.11 -9.53 -12.78
CA PRO A 24 -10.07 -8.58 -12.20
C PRO A 24 -10.89 -7.87 -13.29
N GLY A 25 -12.20 -7.76 -13.08
CA GLY A 25 -13.12 -7.16 -14.06
C GLY A 25 -12.79 -5.69 -14.39
N ILE A 26 -12.41 -4.91 -13.38
CA ILE A 26 -12.03 -3.49 -13.54
C ILE A 26 -10.79 -3.29 -14.45
N LEU A 27 -9.99 -4.33 -14.66
CA LEU A 27 -8.87 -4.34 -15.59
C LEU A 27 -9.23 -4.97 -16.94
N ASN A 28 -10.51 -4.99 -17.30
CA ASN A 28 -11.04 -5.66 -18.50
C ASN A 28 -10.62 -7.14 -18.56
N SER A 29 -10.64 -7.81 -17.40
CA SER A 29 -10.20 -9.21 -17.25
C SER A 29 -8.77 -9.46 -17.71
N SER A 30 -7.93 -8.44 -17.72
CA SER A 30 -6.51 -8.59 -18.00
C SER A 30 -5.83 -9.37 -16.88
N SER A 31 -4.95 -10.31 -17.26
CA SER A 31 -4.18 -11.08 -16.29
C SER A 31 -3.25 -10.19 -15.45
N VAL A 32 -3.24 -10.42 -14.14
CA VAL A 32 -2.31 -9.82 -13.16
C VAL A 32 -1.84 -10.90 -12.19
N ARG A 33 -0.65 -10.70 -11.60
CA ARG A 33 -0.08 -11.61 -10.60
C ARG A 33 -0.34 -11.06 -9.21
N LEU A 34 -1.04 -11.81 -8.37
CA LEU A 34 -1.32 -11.46 -6.97
C LEU A 34 -1.05 -12.66 -6.07
N TYR A 35 -0.76 -12.40 -4.81
CA TYR A 35 -0.50 -13.40 -3.80
C TYR A 35 -1.77 -13.76 -3.03
N CYS A 36 -2.04 -15.05 -2.92
CA CYS A 36 -3.10 -15.60 -2.09
C CYS A 36 -2.57 -16.09 -0.76
N HIS A 37 -3.23 -15.64 0.31
CA HIS A 37 -2.92 -15.98 1.68
C HIS A 37 -4.10 -16.68 2.35
N ASN A 38 -3.83 -17.66 3.22
CA ASN A 38 -4.80 -18.49 3.90
C ASN A 38 -5.71 -19.27 2.94
N MET A 39 -5.15 -19.77 1.84
CA MET A 39 -5.87 -20.62 0.86
C MET A 39 -6.35 -21.94 1.45
N ASN A 40 -5.78 -22.38 2.56
CA ASN A 40 -6.24 -23.54 3.32
C ASN A 40 -7.52 -23.26 4.15
N THR A 41 -8.00 -22.01 4.18
CA THR A 41 -9.24 -21.60 4.87
C THR A 41 -10.38 -21.33 3.90
N ASN A 42 -11.56 -21.00 4.45
CA ASN A 42 -12.72 -20.59 3.66
C ASN A 42 -12.71 -19.10 3.29
N SER A 43 -11.75 -18.32 3.79
CA SER A 43 -11.71 -16.86 3.59
C SER A 43 -10.29 -16.40 3.24
N PRO A 44 -9.74 -16.85 2.10
CA PRO A 44 -8.42 -16.42 1.67
C PRO A 44 -8.40 -14.94 1.30
N LYS A 45 -7.26 -14.30 1.50
CA LYS A 45 -7.06 -12.87 1.24
C LYS A 45 -6.10 -12.65 0.07
N THR A 46 -6.35 -11.58 -0.68
CA THR A 46 -5.59 -11.22 -1.88
C THR A 46 -4.62 -10.08 -1.59
N PHE A 47 -3.36 -10.25 -1.99
CA PHE A 47 -2.29 -9.29 -1.76
C PHE A 47 -1.49 -9.01 -3.04
N LEU A 48 -0.89 -7.83 -3.12
CA LEU A 48 0.18 -7.53 -4.09
C LEU A 48 1.53 -7.78 -3.43
N THR A 49 2.34 -8.65 -4.01
CA THR A 49 3.74 -8.83 -3.58
C THR A 49 4.60 -7.68 -4.06
N LEU A 50 5.33 -7.05 -3.13
CA LEU A 50 6.19 -5.92 -3.42
C LEU A 50 7.62 -6.39 -3.71
N ASN A 51 8.22 -5.86 -4.77
CA ASN A 51 9.60 -6.19 -5.13
C ASN A 51 10.62 -5.33 -4.37
N ALA A 52 10.21 -4.15 -3.91
CA ALA A 52 10.96 -3.29 -3.02
C ALA A 52 10.22 -3.19 -1.68
N THR A 53 10.96 -3.07 -0.57
CA THR A 53 10.34 -2.83 0.73
C THR A 53 9.76 -1.42 0.78
N ASN A 54 8.45 -1.33 0.99
CA ASN A 54 7.75 -0.06 1.09
C ASN A 54 7.77 0.40 2.55
N VAL A 55 7.97 1.69 2.83
CA VAL A 55 8.27 2.21 4.18
C VAL A 55 7.35 3.38 4.51
N PHE A 56 6.83 3.40 5.73
CA PHE A 56 5.97 4.46 6.27
C PHE A 56 6.47 4.85 7.65
N ASP A 57 6.95 6.08 7.81
CA ASP A 57 7.72 6.54 8.95
C ASP A 57 7.17 7.87 9.50
N TYR A 58 6.65 7.79 10.73
CA TYR A 58 6.46 8.93 11.63
C TYR A 58 7.58 8.87 12.69
N PRO A 59 8.70 9.59 12.46
CA PRO A 59 9.87 9.54 13.33
C PRO A 59 9.62 10.16 14.72
N THR A 60 10.45 9.77 15.68
CA THR A 60 10.45 10.34 17.05
C THR A 60 10.90 11.80 17.07
N GLY A 61 10.45 12.56 18.07
CA GLY A 61 10.74 13.99 18.20
C GLY A 61 9.85 14.89 17.34
N LYS A 62 9.96 16.22 17.54
CA LYS A 62 9.24 17.23 16.74
C LYS A 62 10.08 18.49 16.49
N CYS A 63 9.72 19.27 15.48
CA CYS A 63 10.21 20.64 15.36
C CYS A 63 9.32 21.55 16.23
N SER A 64 9.88 22.06 17.34
CA SER A 64 9.15 22.83 18.36
C SER A 64 9.62 24.27 18.55
N THR A 65 10.63 24.71 17.80
CA THR A 65 11.13 26.09 17.85
C THR A 65 11.21 26.67 16.44
N HIS A 66 11.29 28.01 16.34
CA HIS A 66 11.43 28.70 15.05
C HIS A 66 12.81 28.52 14.41
N TYR A 67 13.78 27.88 15.09
CA TYR A 67 15.16 27.70 14.61
C TYR A 67 15.30 26.57 13.59
N GLY A 68 14.72 26.77 12.40
CA GLY A 68 14.84 25.82 11.28
C GLY A 68 14.31 24.42 11.60
N CYS A 69 15.00 23.38 11.13
CA CYS A 69 14.57 21.98 11.26
C CYS A 69 15.17 21.24 12.45
N GLN A 70 15.58 21.95 13.50
CA GLN A 70 16.07 21.33 14.72
C GLN A 70 14.99 20.44 15.35
N VAL A 71 15.38 19.23 15.72
CA VAL A 71 14.49 18.21 16.28
C VAL A 71 14.69 18.14 17.79
N PHE A 72 13.60 18.29 18.54
CA PHE A 72 13.59 18.14 19.99
C PHE A 72 12.89 16.84 20.40
N TYR A 73 13.23 16.35 21.58
CA TYR A 73 12.58 15.20 22.17
C TYR A 73 11.07 15.44 22.30
N TYR A 74 10.30 14.51 21.76
CA TYR A 74 8.85 14.49 21.82
C TYR A 74 8.39 13.08 21.50
N LYS A 75 7.56 12.56 22.39
CA LYS A 75 6.92 11.25 22.25
C LYS A 75 5.44 11.45 21.99
N ASN A 76 4.92 10.68 21.05
CA ASN A 76 3.51 10.62 20.69
C ASN A 76 3.16 9.18 20.36
N ASP A 77 2.04 8.69 20.85
CA ASP A 77 1.66 7.28 20.72
C ASP A 77 1.37 6.87 19.27
N TYR A 78 1.12 7.83 18.37
CA TYR A 78 0.98 7.59 16.94
C TYR A 78 2.33 7.52 16.20
N GLN A 79 3.46 7.86 16.82
CA GLN A 79 4.79 7.68 16.20
C GLN A 79 5.03 6.22 15.89
N GLY A 80 5.68 5.95 14.77
CA GLY A 80 5.98 4.58 14.39
C GLY A 80 6.55 4.46 13.00
N LYS A 81 7.18 3.32 12.75
CA LYS A 81 7.72 2.97 11.44
C LYS A 81 7.32 1.55 11.08
N THR A 82 6.61 1.43 9.96
CA THR A 82 6.09 0.18 9.42
C THR A 82 6.65 -0.02 8.02
N THR A 83 7.09 -1.24 7.72
CA THR A 83 7.50 -1.61 6.37
C THR A 83 6.69 -2.77 5.84
N PHE A 84 6.34 -2.73 4.55
CA PHE A 84 5.46 -3.69 3.90
C PHE A 84 6.25 -4.51 2.87
N THR A 85 6.00 -5.83 2.86
CA THR A 85 6.52 -6.76 1.83
C THR A 85 5.41 -7.27 0.91
N LYS A 86 4.16 -7.23 1.37
CA LYS A 86 2.95 -7.35 0.55
C LYS A 86 1.90 -6.37 1.05
N VAL A 87 0.93 -6.03 0.22
CA VAL A 87 -0.17 -5.11 0.57
C VAL A 87 -1.51 -5.71 0.19
N GLY A 88 -2.51 -5.60 1.05
CA GLY A 88 -3.86 -6.10 0.75
C GLY A 88 -4.47 -5.36 -0.43
N ILE A 89 -5.20 -6.08 -1.28
CA ILE A 89 -5.84 -5.53 -2.49
C ILE A 89 -7.35 -5.78 -2.45
N ASP A 90 -8.12 -4.71 -2.55
CA ASP A 90 -9.52 -4.73 -2.99
C ASP A 90 -9.51 -4.91 -4.50
N THR A 91 -9.91 -6.09 -4.98
CA THR A 91 -9.84 -6.48 -6.39
C THR A 91 -10.95 -5.89 -7.25
N ASP A 92 -12.04 -5.41 -6.63
CA ASP A 92 -13.14 -4.75 -7.34
C ASP A 92 -12.74 -3.34 -7.76
N LYS A 93 -11.98 -2.65 -6.89
CA LYS A 93 -11.45 -1.32 -7.15
C LYS A 93 -10.02 -1.33 -7.68
N MET A 94 -9.34 -2.47 -7.59
CA MET A 94 -7.89 -2.59 -7.75
C MET A 94 -7.13 -1.55 -6.92
N SER A 95 -7.51 -1.42 -5.64
CA SER A 95 -6.90 -0.48 -4.70
C SER A 95 -6.36 -1.19 -3.48
N ILE A 96 -5.47 -0.53 -2.75
CA ILE A 96 -4.97 -1.04 -1.47
C ILE A 96 -6.06 -1.10 -0.41
N ILE A 97 -5.89 -2.03 0.53
CA ILE A 97 -6.53 -2.03 1.85
C ILE A 97 -5.50 -1.44 2.82
N GLU A 98 -5.70 -0.19 3.24
CA GLU A 98 -4.63 0.62 3.87
C GLU A 98 -4.19 0.16 5.26
N ASP A 99 -5.07 -0.52 5.97
CA ASP A 99 -4.92 -1.00 7.34
C ASP A 99 -4.74 -2.51 7.44
N ASP A 100 -4.49 -3.22 6.32
CA ASP A 100 -4.07 -4.62 6.36
C ASP A 100 -2.55 -4.71 6.63
N TYR A 101 -2.21 -5.10 7.85
CA TYR A 101 -0.83 -5.21 8.31
C TYR A 101 -0.26 -6.64 8.27
N SER A 102 -0.93 -7.58 7.60
CA SER A 102 -0.58 -9.02 7.62
C SER A 102 0.86 -9.29 7.17
N PHE A 103 1.38 -8.51 6.23
CA PHE A 103 2.74 -8.65 5.68
C PHE A 103 3.61 -7.43 5.98
N THR A 104 3.66 -7.07 7.27
CA THR A 104 4.46 -5.94 7.75
C THR A 104 5.56 -6.33 8.73
N VAL A 105 6.61 -5.51 8.75
CA VAL A 105 7.60 -5.47 9.83
C VAL A 105 7.43 -4.14 10.55
N GLN A 106 7.12 -4.19 11.85
CA GLN A 106 7.03 -3.03 12.71
C GLN A 106 8.40 -2.76 13.35
N HIS A 107 8.98 -1.59 13.07
CA HIS A 107 10.29 -1.23 13.60
C HIS A 107 10.20 -0.59 14.99
N PHE A 108 9.18 0.24 15.21
CA PHE A 108 8.87 0.83 16.52
C PHE A 108 7.48 1.46 16.51
N GLY A 109 6.88 1.65 17.68
CA GLY A 109 5.66 2.45 17.85
C GLY A 109 4.43 1.89 17.12
N ALA A 110 3.49 2.77 16.77
CA ALA A 110 2.23 2.42 16.13
C ALA A 110 2.38 2.00 14.66
N GLN A 111 1.49 1.11 14.21
CA GLN A 111 1.40 0.73 12.80
C GLN A 111 0.99 1.93 11.95
N ARG A 112 1.63 2.07 10.79
CA ARG A 112 1.44 3.18 9.87
C ARG A 112 0.66 2.70 8.64
N PRO A 113 -0.52 3.27 8.33
CA PRO A 113 -1.33 2.85 7.19
C PRO A 113 -0.60 3.04 5.86
N TYR A 114 -0.85 2.13 4.92
CA TYR A 114 -0.25 2.20 3.60
C TYR A 114 -0.76 3.41 2.82
N GLY A 115 0.15 4.14 2.20
CA GLY A 115 -0.12 5.37 1.44
C GLY A 115 -0.21 6.66 2.26
N TRP A 116 -0.08 6.62 3.58
CA TRP A 116 -0.16 7.80 4.45
C TRP A 116 1.21 8.40 4.77
N VAL A 117 1.26 9.70 5.05
CA VAL A 117 2.42 10.36 5.68
C VAL A 117 1.94 11.32 6.76
N HIS A 118 2.62 11.37 7.91
CA HIS A 118 2.14 12.12 9.07
C HIS A 118 3.27 12.48 10.03
N CYS A 119 3.22 13.69 10.62
CA CYS A 119 4.06 14.10 11.73
C CYS A 119 3.39 15.22 12.56
N CYS A 120 3.86 15.39 13.80
CA CYS A 120 3.40 16.44 14.72
C CYS A 120 4.51 17.47 15.05
N SER A 121 4.78 18.40 14.15
CA SER A 121 5.60 19.59 14.41
C SER A 121 4.73 20.85 14.56
N ILE A 122 5.22 21.84 15.31
CA ILE A 122 4.49 23.13 15.48
C ILE A 122 5.07 24.18 14.54
N TYR A 123 6.38 24.15 14.30
CA TYR A 123 7.10 25.14 13.50
C TYR A 123 7.82 24.49 12.31
N ASN A 124 8.05 25.30 11.27
CA ASN A 124 8.80 24.93 10.06
C ASN A 124 8.26 23.68 9.32
N THR A 125 6.97 23.37 9.53
CA THR A 125 6.27 22.19 9.02
C THR A 125 6.22 22.14 7.49
N LYS A 126 6.17 23.29 6.81
CA LYS A 126 6.27 23.41 5.34
C LYS A 126 7.66 23.07 4.77
N THR A 127 8.71 23.21 5.58
CA THR A 127 10.11 23.12 5.15
C THR A 127 10.72 21.78 5.54
N CYS A 128 10.50 21.33 6.77
CA CYS A 128 11.18 20.15 7.31
C CYS A 128 10.55 18.82 6.90
N LEU A 129 9.21 18.80 6.74
CA LEU A 129 8.42 17.66 6.25
C LEU A 129 8.95 16.30 6.73
N ARG A 130 8.91 16.12 8.05
CA ARG A 130 9.68 15.08 8.73
C ARG A 130 9.22 13.67 8.43
N GLY A 131 7.91 13.46 8.30
CA GLY A 131 7.32 12.18 7.98
C GLY A 131 7.73 11.75 6.58
N ARG A 132 7.96 10.45 6.41
CA ARG A 132 8.46 9.89 5.15
C ARG A 132 7.69 8.64 4.82
N SER A 133 7.20 8.57 3.59
CA SER A 133 6.60 7.34 3.09
C SER A 133 7.06 7.08 1.67
N THR A 134 7.22 5.80 1.34
CA THR A 134 7.62 5.36 0.00
C THR A 134 6.71 4.24 -0.44
N ILE A 135 6.07 4.46 -1.58
CA ILE A 135 5.36 3.44 -2.34
C ILE A 135 6.24 3.10 -3.54
N ASP A 136 6.56 1.84 -3.75
CA ASP A 136 7.30 1.33 -4.89
C ASP A 136 6.67 0.01 -5.33
N VAL A 137 6.00 0.08 -6.49
CA VAL A 137 5.36 -1.07 -7.14
C VAL A 137 6.10 -1.49 -8.41
N THR A 138 7.37 -1.10 -8.55
CA THR A 138 8.21 -1.52 -9.67
C THR A 138 8.29 -3.04 -9.73
N ASN A 139 8.22 -3.58 -10.95
CA ASN A 139 8.27 -5.03 -11.24
C ASN A 139 7.16 -5.88 -10.59
N THR A 140 6.04 -5.27 -10.18
CA THR A 140 4.87 -6.00 -9.66
C THR A 140 3.84 -6.35 -10.74
N GLY A 141 3.98 -5.78 -11.94
CA GLY A 141 2.98 -5.88 -13.01
C GLY A 141 1.84 -4.87 -12.92
N LEU A 142 1.86 -4.01 -11.90
CA LEU A 142 0.93 -2.92 -11.72
C LEU A 142 1.65 -1.56 -11.75
N LYS A 143 0.90 -0.53 -12.12
CA LYS A 143 1.26 0.89 -12.04
C LYS A 143 0.28 1.60 -11.13
N ILE A 144 0.69 2.68 -10.50
CA ILE A 144 -0.20 3.51 -9.70
C ILE A 144 -1.04 4.36 -10.66
N SER A 145 -2.36 4.25 -10.58
CA SER A 145 -3.29 4.99 -11.42
C SER A 145 -3.10 6.50 -11.32
N ASN A 146 -3.04 7.21 -12.44
CA ASN A 146 -2.93 8.68 -12.48
C ASN A 146 -4.11 9.40 -11.77
N SER A 147 -5.23 8.71 -11.55
CA SER A 147 -6.35 9.24 -10.76
C SER A 147 -6.06 9.27 -9.25
N THR A 148 -5.10 8.47 -8.77
CA THR A 148 -4.71 8.44 -7.35
C THR A 148 -4.18 9.81 -6.95
N LYS A 149 -4.73 10.39 -5.88
CA LYS A 149 -4.31 11.70 -5.35
C LYS A 149 -4.12 11.62 -3.84
N TRP A 150 -3.46 12.62 -3.29
CA TRP A 150 -3.31 12.79 -1.85
C TRP A 150 -4.00 14.06 -1.40
N THR A 151 -4.72 13.98 -0.29
CA THR A 151 -5.34 15.13 0.36
C THR A 151 -4.73 15.35 1.74
N GLY A 152 -4.70 16.61 2.17
CA GLY A 152 -4.22 16.97 3.50
C GLY A 152 -5.16 16.46 4.59
N PHE A 153 -4.60 16.04 5.72
CA PHE A 153 -5.39 15.68 6.90
C PHE A 153 -4.70 16.15 8.19
N GLY A 154 -5.48 16.29 9.26
CA GLY A 154 -5.00 16.82 10.54
C GLY A 154 -4.89 18.35 10.55
N TRP A 155 -4.28 18.92 11.60
CA TRP A 155 -4.17 20.37 11.74
C TRP A 155 -2.91 20.90 11.04
N LEU A 156 -3.10 21.95 10.23
CA LEU A 156 -2.07 22.57 9.38
C LEU A 156 -1.25 21.56 8.54
N PRO A 157 -1.91 20.75 7.69
CA PRO A 157 -1.22 19.74 6.91
C PRO A 157 -0.31 20.38 5.87
N HIS A 158 0.95 19.94 5.87
CA HIS A 158 1.92 20.25 4.83
C HIS A 158 2.52 18.96 4.31
N PHE A 159 2.54 18.82 2.99
CA PHE A 159 3.08 17.63 2.36
C PHE A 159 3.62 17.91 0.96
N ARG A 160 4.46 17.00 0.50
CA ARG A 160 4.95 16.94 -0.88
C ARG A 160 4.78 15.52 -1.38
N VAL A 161 4.42 15.42 -2.66
CA VAL A 161 4.30 14.16 -3.40
C VAL A 161 5.28 14.23 -4.56
N ASN A 162 6.31 13.39 -4.53
CA ASN A 162 7.13 13.12 -5.70
C ASN A 162 6.66 11.80 -6.30
N ARG A 163 6.42 11.76 -7.62
CA ARG A 163 5.64 10.70 -8.25
C ARG A 163 6.16 10.32 -9.63
N THR A 164 6.14 9.02 -9.88
CA THR A 164 6.14 8.38 -11.20
C THR A 164 4.95 7.42 -11.32
N ASP A 165 4.83 6.69 -12.43
CA ASP A 165 3.87 5.60 -12.59
C ASP A 165 4.08 4.43 -11.60
N PHE A 166 5.27 4.28 -11.02
CA PHE A 166 5.65 3.12 -10.20
C PHE A 166 6.08 3.46 -8.78
N VAL A 167 6.57 4.68 -8.56
CA VAL A 167 7.14 5.12 -7.28
C VAL A 167 6.48 6.41 -6.82
N ILE A 168 6.06 6.44 -5.55
CA ILE A 168 5.64 7.65 -4.83
C ILE A 168 6.55 7.83 -3.62
N GLN A 169 7.07 9.04 -3.47
CA GLN A 169 7.72 9.47 -2.24
C GLN A 169 6.90 10.59 -1.63
N LEU A 170 6.40 10.34 -0.41
CA LEU A 170 5.65 11.31 0.36
C LEU A 170 6.55 11.88 1.46
N ARG A 171 6.46 13.20 1.61
CA ARG A 171 6.98 13.92 2.77
C ARG A 171 5.84 14.69 3.41
N GLY A 172 5.72 14.64 4.72
CA GLY A 172 4.57 15.23 5.41
C GLY A 172 4.87 15.65 6.83
N ASP A 173 4.27 16.76 7.25
CA ASP A 173 4.30 17.28 8.61
C ASP A 173 3.14 18.26 8.81
N GLY A 174 3.01 18.79 10.02
CA GLY A 174 1.95 19.71 10.40
C GLY A 174 1.78 19.66 11.90
N GLY A 175 0.82 20.41 12.40
CA GLY A 175 0.43 20.32 13.81
C GLY A 175 -0.36 19.05 14.08
N CYS A 176 0.33 17.91 13.96
CA CYS A 176 -0.26 16.59 13.74
C CYS A 176 -1.00 16.53 12.41
N GLY A 177 -0.28 16.90 11.35
CA GLY A 177 -0.80 16.97 9.99
C GLY A 177 0.02 16.13 9.01
N GLY A 178 -0.54 15.91 7.82
CA GLY A 178 0.13 15.19 6.76
C GLY A 178 -0.79 14.96 5.57
N ALA A 179 -0.62 13.82 4.90
CA ALA A 179 -1.45 13.45 3.76
C ALA A 179 -1.82 11.97 3.75
N LYS A 180 -2.97 11.69 3.15
CA LYS A 180 -3.51 10.35 2.91
C LYS A 180 -4.09 10.27 1.49
N PRO A 181 -4.28 9.07 0.92
CA PRO A 181 -4.98 8.93 -0.35
C PRO A 181 -6.36 9.62 -0.31
N THR A 182 -6.68 10.41 -1.33
CA THR A 182 -7.98 11.07 -1.45
C THR A 182 -9.08 10.00 -1.51
N ASP A 183 -10.13 10.18 -0.71
CA ASP A 183 -11.25 9.23 -0.56
C ASP A 183 -10.83 7.80 -0.16
N GLY A 184 -9.61 7.65 0.41
CA GLY A 184 -9.04 6.33 0.74
C GLY A 184 -8.60 5.53 -0.49
N LEU A 185 -8.53 6.15 -1.67
CA LEU A 185 -8.28 5.45 -2.92
C LEU A 185 -6.83 5.63 -3.40
N LEU A 186 -6.01 4.60 -3.19
CA LEU A 186 -4.75 4.37 -3.90
C LEU A 186 -4.96 3.18 -4.83
N GLN A 187 -5.19 3.50 -6.11
CA GLN A 187 -5.61 2.57 -7.14
C GLN A 187 -4.45 2.18 -8.05
N PHE A 188 -4.48 0.94 -8.52
CA PHE A 188 -3.55 0.38 -9.48
C PHE A 188 -4.20 0.14 -10.84
N VAL A 189 -3.40 0.24 -11.88
CA VAL A 189 -3.74 -0.16 -13.26
C VAL A 189 -2.70 -1.14 -13.76
N LYS A 190 -3.04 -1.94 -14.78
CA LYS A 190 -2.10 -2.90 -15.37
C LYS A 190 -0.88 -2.19 -15.98
N ASN A 191 0.30 -2.77 -15.78
CA ASN A 191 1.49 -2.45 -16.57
C ASN A 191 1.49 -3.34 -17.83
N PRO A 192 1.23 -2.80 -19.04
CA PRO A 192 1.12 -3.62 -20.24
C PRO A 192 2.46 -4.23 -20.69
N GLN A 193 3.59 -3.70 -20.20
CA GLN A 193 4.93 -4.23 -20.48
C GLN A 193 5.35 -5.38 -19.55
N TYR A 194 4.53 -5.74 -18.55
CA TYR A 194 4.90 -6.78 -17.60
C TYR A 194 4.59 -8.18 -18.14
N THR A 195 5.59 -9.06 -18.06
CA THR A 195 5.43 -10.49 -18.30
C THR A 195 5.32 -11.22 -16.98
N ILE A 196 4.24 -11.99 -16.81
CA ILE A 196 4.03 -12.81 -15.60
C ILE A 196 5.12 -13.89 -15.53
N PRO A 197 5.84 -14.03 -14.39
CA PRO A 197 6.86 -15.07 -14.22
C PRO A 197 6.32 -16.48 -14.43
N THR A 198 7.13 -17.32 -15.08
CA THR A 198 6.91 -18.77 -15.17
C THR A 198 6.86 -19.37 -13.77
N GLY A 199 5.83 -20.17 -13.48
CA GLY A 199 5.58 -20.75 -12.15
C GLY A 199 4.54 -20.00 -11.31
N THR A 200 4.00 -18.88 -11.80
CA THR A 200 2.76 -18.32 -11.25
C THR A 200 1.61 -19.30 -11.52
N ILE A 201 0.81 -19.59 -10.50
CA ILE A 201 -0.28 -20.58 -10.60
C ILE A 201 -1.42 -19.98 -11.42
N ASP A 202 -1.73 -20.55 -12.57
CA ASP A 202 -2.90 -20.18 -13.36
C ASP A 202 -4.11 -21.05 -12.96
N PRO A 203 -5.13 -20.50 -12.28
CA PRO A 203 -6.28 -21.27 -11.84
C PRO A 203 -7.01 -21.91 -13.02
N GLN A 204 -6.96 -23.24 -13.09
CA GLN A 204 -7.75 -24.05 -14.01
C GLN A 204 -9.09 -24.33 -13.36
N CYS A 205 -9.99 -23.39 -13.59
CA CYS A 205 -11.36 -23.53 -13.21
C CYS A 205 -12.09 -24.23 -14.34
N ASN A 206 -12.30 -25.53 -14.19
CA ASN A 206 -13.30 -26.17 -15.02
C ASN A 206 -14.63 -25.51 -14.63
N LEU A 207 -15.19 -24.70 -15.53
CA LEU A 207 -16.63 -24.48 -15.56
C LEU A 207 -17.25 -25.84 -15.88
N LEU A 208 -17.27 -26.76 -14.91
CA LEU A 208 -17.94 -28.04 -15.04
C LEU A 208 -19.44 -27.76 -15.05
N GLY A 209 -19.99 -27.69 -16.26
CA GLY A 209 -21.33 -28.14 -16.58
C GLY A 209 -22.44 -27.11 -16.51
N LEU A 210 -22.54 -26.27 -17.55
CA LEU A 210 -23.79 -26.10 -18.29
C LEU A 210 -23.54 -26.46 -19.75
#